data_AF-A0A4P5VMD8-F1
#
_entry.id   AF-A0A4P5VMD8-F1
#
_cell.length_a   1.000
_cell.length_b   1.000
_cell.length_c   1.000
_cell.angle_alpha   90.00
_cell.angle_beta   90.00
_cell.angle_gamma   90.00
#
_symmetry.space_group_name_H-M   'P 1'
#
loop_
_entity.id
_entity.type
_entity.pdbx_description
1 polymer ?
#
loop_
_entity_poly.entity_id
_entity_poly.type
_entity_poly.pdbx_seq_one_letter_code
_entity_poly.pdbx_strand_id
1 'polypeptide(L)' 'MSLTCITAWALALLLLPILFLAWATESRKQRARRWRRAGWTQQRIADRLGCSRTTVRRLLAV' A
#
# COMPACT_ATOMS: atom_id res chain seq x y z
N MET A 1 -22.14 -24.79 15.87
CA MET A 1 -21.24 -24.02 15.00
C MET A 1 -21.26 -24.66 13.63
N SER A 2 -21.96 -24.07 12.66
CA SER A 2 -22.09 -24.60 11.31
C SER A 2 -20.73 -24.62 10.58
N LEU A 3 -20.50 -25.61 9.71
CA LEU A 3 -19.27 -25.75 8.90
C LEU A 3 -18.90 -24.46 8.15
N THR A 4 -19.90 -23.67 7.74
CA THR A 4 -19.75 -22.35 7.11
C THR A 4 -19.12 -21.30 8.02
N CYS A 5 -19.40 -21.34 9.33
CA CYS A 5 -18.79 -20.42 10.29
C CYS A 5 -17.31 -20.75 10.53
N ILE A 6 -16.97 -22.04 10.54
CA ILE A 6 -15.59 -22.50 10.72
C ILE A 6 -14.74 -22.09 9.51
N THR A 7 -15.24 -22.30 8.29
CA THR A 7 -14.54 -21.88 7.08
C THR A 7 -14.39 -20.36 6.98
N ALA A 8 -15.42 -19.60 7.36
CA ALA A 8 -15.34 -18.13 7.38
C ALA A 8 -14.24 -17.61 8.33
N TRP A 9 -14.16 -18.16 9.55
CA TRP A 9 -13.12 -17.78 10.51
C TRP A 9 -11.72 -18.20 10.06
N ALA A 10 -11.56 -19.41 9.52
CA ALA A 10 -10.29 -19.86 8.97
C ALA A 10 -9.81 -18.97 7.81
N LEU A 11 -10.72 -18.58 6.91
CA LEU A 11 -10.41 -17.69 5.79
C LEU A 11 -10.04 -16.28 6.29
N ALA A 12 -10.77 -15.76 7.27
CA ALA A 12 -10.48 -14.45 7.85
C ALA A 12 -9.09 -14.42 8.52
N LEU A 13 -8.75 -15.44 9.30
CA LEU A 13 -7.44 -15.58 9.95
C LEU A 13 -6.30 -15.73 8.95
N LEU A 14 -6.57 -16.27 7.75
CA LEU A 14 -5.57 -16.40 6.68
C LEU A 14 -5.44 -15.13 5.85
N LEU A 15 -6.54 -14.46 5.53
CA LEU A 15 -6.54 -13.22 4.72
C LEU A 15 -5.92 -12.03 5.46
N LEU A 16 -6.15 -11.92 6.77
CA LEU A 16 -5.66 -10.81 7.58
C LEU A 16 -4.12 -10.67 7.57
N PRO A 17 -3.31 -11.71 7.83
CA PRO A 17 -1.86 -11.62 7.74
C PRO A 17 -1.38 -11.41 6.30
N ILE A 18 -2.05 -11.97 5.29
CA ILE A 18 -1.71 -11.75 3.88
C ILE A 18 -1.90 -10.28 3.50
N LEU A 19 -3.02 -9.67 3.89
CA LEU A 19 -3.27 -8.24 3.69
C LEU A 19 -2.24 -7.37 4.41
N PHE A 20 -1.86 -7.75 5.63
CA PHE A 20 -0.86 -7.02 6.41
C PHE A 20 0.53 -7.09 5.74
N LEU A 21 0.93 -8.28 5.27
CA LEU A 21 2.17 -8.48 4.52
C LEU A 21 2.15 -7.73 3.19
N ALA A 22 1.03 -7.77 2.47
CA ALA A 22 0.86 -7.03 1.21
C ALA A 22 0.95 -5.52 1.42
N TRP A 23 0.43 -5.00 2.54
CA TRP A 23 0.56 -3.60 2.91
C TRP A 23 1.99 -3.24 3.33
N ALA A 24 2.63 -4.10 4.13
CA ALA A 24 4.02 -3.89 4.57
C ALA A 24 5.02 -3.96 3.41
N THR A 25 4.75 -4.79 2.41
CA THR A 25 5.53 -4.89 1.17
C THR A 25 5.10 -3.87 0.11
N GLU A 26 4.11 -3.02 0.40
CA GLU A 26 3.64 -2.02 -0.55
C GLU A 26 4.80 -1.09 -0.93
N SER A 27 5.19 -1.19 -2.20
CA SER A 27 6.39 -0.53 -2.70
C SER A 27 6.25 0.99 -2.60
N ARG A 28 7.37 1.69 -2.34
CA ARG A 28 7.40 3.17 -2.33
C ARG A 28 6.80 3.77 -3.61
N LYS A 29 6.92 3.05 -4.75
CA LYS A 29 6.30 3.39 -6.03
C LYS A 29 4.77 3.37 -5.97
N GLN A 30 4.16 2.30 -5.48
CA GLN A 30 2.70 2.18 -5.36
C GLN A 30 2.14 3.25 -4.42
N ARG A 31 2.79 3.49 -3.27
CA ARG A 31 2.40 4.57 -2.34
C ARG A 31 2.46 5.94 -3.00
N ALA A 32 3.56 6.25 -3.70
CA ALA A 32 3.70 7.50 -4.44
C ALA A 32 2.61 7.66 -5.52
N ARG A 33 2.30 6.61 -6.29
CA ARG A 33 1.23 6.62 -7.30
C ARG A 33 -0.16 6.81 -6.68
N ARG A 34 -0.44 6.13 -5.57
CA ARG A 34 -1.70 6.27 -4.83
C ARG A 34 -1.90 7.70 -4.35
N TRP A 35 -0.87 8.30 -3.74
CA TRP A 35 -0.94 9.70 -3.31
C TRP A 35 -1.04 10.67 -4.49
N ARG A 36 -0.39 10.36 -5.62
CA ARG A 36 -0.53 11.16 -6.83
C ARG A 36 -1.96 11.13 -7.38
N ARG A 37 -2.60 9.96 -7.39
CA ARG A 37 -4.03 9.80 -7.74
C ARG A 37 -4.95 10.52 -6.76
N ALA A 38 -4.58 10.59 -5.48
CA ALA A 38 -5.28 11.38 -4.47
C ALA A 38 -5.01 12.90 -4.58
N GLY A 39 -4.34 13.37 -5.63
CA GLY A 39 -4.09 14.79 -5.88
C GLY A 39 -2.89 15.40 -5.14
N TRP A 40 -2.04 14.59 -4.49
CA TRP A 40 -0.90 15.13 -3.75
C TRP A 40 0.16 15.70 -4.70
N THR A 41 0.78 16.81 -4.27
CA THR A 41 1.93 17.39 -4.97
C THR A 41 3.16 16.50 -4.81
N GLN A 42 4.05 16.51 -5.81
CA GLN A 42 5.28 15.73 -5.75
C GLN A 42 6.16 16.11 -4.55
N GLN A 43 6.14 17.39 -4.15
CA GLN A 43 6.86 17.88 -2.98
C GLN A 43 6.33 17.22 -1.70
N ARG A 44 5.01 17.24 -1.49
CA ARG A 44 4.38 16.60 -0.32
C ARG A 44 4.65 15.10 -0.26
N ILE A 45 4.71 14.42 -1.41
CA ILE A 45 5.07 13.00 -1.49
C ILE A 45 6.54 12.79 -1.12
N ALA A 46 7.43 13.67 -1.59
CA ALA A 46 8.86 13.66 -1.27
C ALA A 46 9.09 13.83 0.24
N ASP A 47 8.44 14.83 0.84
CA ASP A 47 8.52 15.10 2.28
C ASP A 47 8.01 13.89 3.09
N ARG A 48 6.92 13.26 2.65
CA ARG A 48 6.35 12.07 3.32
C ARG A 48 7.22 10.82 3.18
N LEU A 49 7.95 10.68 2.07
CA LEU A 49 8.88 9.56 1.83
C LEU A 49 10.28 9.82 2.39
N GLY A 50 10.57 11.05 2.85
CA GLY A 50 11.92 11.47 3.25
C GLY A 50 12.91 11.44 2.08
N CYS A 51 12.45 11.72 0.86
CA CYS A 51 13.29 11.68 -0.34
C CYS A 51 13.16 12.95 -1.18
N SER A 52 14.09 13.16 -2.11
CA SER A 52 14.06 14.34 -2.99
C SER A 52 12.90 14.29 -4.00
N ARG A 53 12.40 15.45 -4.42
CA ARG A 53 11.37 15.57 -5.47
C ARG A 53 11.75 14.88 -6.78
N THR A 54 13.04 14.91 -7.14
CA THR A 54 13.56 14.23 -8.34
C THR A 54 13.44 12.71 -8.24
N THR A 55 13.59 12.15 -7.03
CA THR A 55 13.34 10.73 -6.75
C THR A 55 11.87 10.40 -6.96
N VAL A 56 10.95 11.22 -6.44
CA VAL A 56 9.50 11.05 -6.65
C VAL A 56 9.14 11.12 -8.14
N ARG A 57 9.71 12.06 -8.88
CA ARG A 57 9.52 12.15 -10.34
C ARG A 57 9.93 10.85 -11.03
N ARG A 58 11.07 10.26 -10.65
CA ARG A 58 11.55 8.97 -11.21
C ARG A 58 10.62 7.81 -10.84
N LEU A 59 10.08 7.79 -9.63
CA LEU A 59 9.13 6.77 -9.17
C LEU A 59 7.77 6.84 -9.91
N LEU A 60 7.39 8.03 -10.39
CA LEU A 60 6.14 8.29 -11.11
C LEU A 60 6.27 8.26 -12.64
N ALA A 61 7.49 8.19 -13.18
CA ALA A 61 7.77 8.23 -14.62
C ALA A 61 7.62 6.87 -15.33
N VAL A 62 7.53 5.78 -14.56
CA VAL A 62 7.14 4.43 -14.98
C VAL A 62 5.66 4.25 -14.66
#